data_AF-A0A225WA13-F1
#
_entry.id   AF-A0A225WA13-F1
#
_cell.length_a   1.000
_cell.length_b   1.000
_cell.length_c   1.000
_cell.angle_alpha   90.00
_cell.angle_beta   90.00
_cell.angle_gamma   90.00
#
_symmetry.space_group_name_H-M   'P 1'
#
loop_
_entity.id
_entity.type
_entity.pdbx_description
1 polymer ?
#
loop_
_entity_poly.entity_id
_entity_poly.type
_entity_poly.pdbx_seq_one_letter_code
_entity_poly.pdbx_strand_id
1 'polypeptide(L)'
;MGKVFQAGADASPLHEQEFSKLQQTLLQTADVTVNCLKVLKGNLAEFDSRHKLFFANTSKFLMRSDIRAAKDTTSELHTAANQICECKSSSELEITAARSAMHATSDIMNELARAARITGVVAGLFGGKNRTKQNKRNEHACIQNKRVGSEGILRVLDTVEEVVTSTLCDCFTGFSTLQHQIAIAEKSLSPLFLGTATTISSDIAP
;
A
#
# COMPACT_ATOMS: atom_id res chain seq x y z
N MET A 1 29.90 -2.78 -48.47
CA MET A 1 30.41 -2.48 -47.11
C MET A 1 29.85 -1.13 -46.70
N GLY A 2 28.92 -0.96 -45.76
CA GLY A 2 28.71 -1.67 -44.50
C GLY A 2 29.27 -0.82 -43.35
N LYS A 3 28.52 0.21 -42.93
CA LYS A 3 28.63 0.81 -41.59
C LYS A 3 27.22 1.09 -41.07
N VAL A 4 26.72 0.14 -40.30
CA VAL A 4 25.49 0.26 -39.51
C VAL A 4 25.84 1.19 -38.34
N PHE A 5 25.26 2.39 -38.33
CA PHE A 5 25.29 3.25 -37.16
C PHE A 5 24.32 2.66 -36.13
N GLN A 6 24.89 2.03 -35.10
CA GLN A 6 24.17 1.67 -33.89
C GLN A 6 23.83 2.99 -33.16
N ALA A 7 22.62 3.51 -33.36
CA ALA A 7 22.09 4.55 -32.50
C ALA A 7 21.69 3.89 -31.18
N GLY A 8 22.60 3.92 -30.21
CA GLY A 8 22.26 3.68 -28.81
C GLY A 8 21.28 4.76 -28.39
N ALA A 9 20.05 4.37 -28.10
CA ALA A 9 19.06 5.23 -27.46
C ALA A 9 19.58 5.55 -26.05
N ASP A 10 20.07 6.77 -25.89
CA ASP A 10 20.46 7.33 -24.60
C ASP A 10 19.18 7.46 -23.77
N ALA A 11 19.03 6.64 -22.74
CA ALA A 11 17.93 6.76 -21.80
C ALA A 11 18.06 8.13 -21.12
N SER A 12 17.11 9.04 -21.36
CA SER A 12 17.20 10.39 -20.79
C SER A 12 17.37 10.28 -19.26
N PRO A 13 18.35 10.96 -18.64
CA PRO A 13 18.66 10.83 -17.20
C PRO A 13 17.49 11.16 -16.26
N LEU A 14 16.44 11.81 -16.79
CA LEU A 14 15.18 12.06 -16.10
C LEU A 14 14.35 10.78 -15.88
N HIS A 15 14.37 9.82 -16.82
CA HIS A 15 13.63 8.56 -16.64
C HIS A 15 14.29 7.71 -15.55
N GLU A 16 15.61 7.54 -15.58
CA GLU A 16 16.32 6.77 -14.55
C GLU A 16 16.06 7.31 -13.14
N GLN A 17 16.03 8.64 -12.99
CA GLN A 17 15.74 9.28 -11.71
C GLN A 17 14.33 8.96 -11.21
N GLU A 18 13.31 9.04 -12.07
CA GLU A 18 11.92 8.78 -11.65
C GLU A 18 11.66 7.30 -11.32
N PHE A 19 12.36 6.38 -12.00
CA PHE A 19 12.30 4.95 -11.71
C PHE A 19 13.04 4.58 -10.43
N SER A 20 14.19 5.21 -10.16
CA SER A 20 14.89 5.05 -8.88
C SER A 20 14.05 5.54 -7.70
N LYS A 21 13.38 6.69 -7.84
CA LYS A 21 12.41 7.19 -6.85
C LYS A 21 11.22 6.25 -6.68
N LEU A 22 10.69 5.70 -7.78
CA LEU A 22 9.59 4.73 -7.72
C LEU A 22 10.00 3.46 -6.97
N GLN A 23 11.17 2.89 -7.30
CA GLN A 23 11.74 1.75 -6.59
C GLN A 23 11.87 2.03 -5.09
N GLN A 24 12.47 3.16 -4.72
CA GLN A 24 12.63 3.54 -3.32
C GLN A 24 11.29 3.67 -2.61
N THR A 25 10.30 4.29 -3.26
CA THR A 25 8.96 4.48 -2.69
C THR A 25 8.21 3.15 -2.51
N LEU A 26 8.39 2.20 -3.44
CA LEU A 26 7.85 0.84 -3.32
C LEU A 26 8.45 0.11 -2.12
N LEU A 27 9.78 0.11 -1.98
CA LEU A 27 10.48 -0.53 -0.85
C LEU A 27 10.05 0.09 0.49
N GLN A 28 10.03 1.42 0.57
CA GLN A 28 9.59 2.12 1.77
C GLN A 28 8.14 1.79 2.12
N THR A 29 7.23 1.79 1.15
CA THR A 29 5.83 1.44 1.37
C THR A 29 5.68 0.00 1.83
N ALA A 30 6.44 -0.93 1.24
CA ALA A 30 6.43 -2.33 1.63
C ALA A 30 6.95 -2.52 3.07
N ASP A 31 8.06 -1.88 3.43
CA ASP A 31 8.64 -1.98 4.77
C ASP A 31 7.72 -1.37 5.84
N VAL A 32 7.14 -0.20 5.56
CA VAL A 32 6.12 0.42 6.42
C VAL A 32 4.92 -0.51 6.59
N THR A 33 4.43 -1.12 5.51
CA THR A 33 3.29 -2.05 5.54
C THR A 33 3.63 -3.33 6.34
N VAL A 34 4.81 -3.93 6.16
CA VAL A 34 5.24 -5.08 6.96
C VAL A 34 5.32 -4.72 8.45
N ASN A 35 5.88 -3.55 8.77
CA ASN A 35 5.97 -3.09 10.16
C ASN A 35 4.58 -2.80 10.75
N CYS A 36 3.68 -2.23 9.96
CA CYS A 36 2.26 -2.06 10.30
C CYS A 36 1.62 -3.38 10.73
N LEU A 37 1.75 -4.42 9.91
CA LEU A 37 1.18 -5.74 10.18
C LEU A 37 1.80 -6.41 11.41
N LYS A 38 3.09 -6.17 11.68
CA LYS A 38 3.75 -6.63 12.92
C LYS A 38 3.16 -5.94 14.15
N VAL A 39 3.01 -4.61 14.11
CA VAL A 39 2.40 -3.82 15.19
C VAL A 39 0.96 -4.27 15.40
N LEU A 40 0.18 -4.45 14.33
CA LEU A 40 -1.20 -4.92 14.40
C LEU A 40 -1.29 -6.27 15.12
N LYS A 41 -0.43 -7.23 14.74
CA LYS A 41 -0.39 -8.55 15.40
C LYS A 41 -0.07 -8.45 16.90
N GLY A 42 0.74 -7.47 17.30
CA GLY A 42 1.03 -7.15 18.71
C GLY A 42 -0.19 -6.57 19.42
N ASN A 43 -0.81 -5.54 18.82
CA ASN A 43 -1.99 -4.87 19.35
C ASN A 43 -3.18 -5.82 19.51
N LEU A 44 -3.38 -6.74 18.57
CA LEU A 44 -4.41 -7.80 18.68
C LEU A 44 -4.11 -8.75 19.83
N ALA A 45 -2.85 -9.13 20.06
CA ALA A 45 -2.48 -9.97 21.19
C ALA A 45 -2.74 -9.28 22.54
N GLU A 46 -2.45 -7.97 22.61
CA GLU A 46 -2.73 -7.16 23.79
C GLU A 46 -4.24 -6.98 24.01
N PHE A 47 -5.00 -6.73 22.95
CA PHE A 47 -6.46 -6.70 22.98
C PHE A 47 -7.02 -8.03 23.52
N ASP A 48 -6.62 -9.16 22.95
CA ASP A 48 -7.09 -10.48 23.39
C ASP A 48 -6.78 -10.74 24.87
N SER A 49 -5.60 -10.31 25.33
CA SER A 49 -5.19 -10.41 26.73
C SER A 49 -6.05 -9.56 27.67
N ARG A 50 -6.33 -8.30 27.30
CA ARG A 50 -7.18 -7.38 28.07
C ARG A 50 -8.62 -7.86 28.17
N HIS A 51 -9.14 -8.43 27.08
CA HIS A 51 -10.52 -8.92 27.00
C HIS A 51 -10.67 -10.38 27.44
N LYS A 52 -9.60 -11.03 27.91
CA LYS A 52 -9.58 -12.41 28.38
C LYS A 52 -10.15 -13.39 27.33
N LEU A 53 -9.87 -13.13 26.06
CA LEU A 53 -10.23 -14.01 24.96
C LEU A 53 -9.26 -15.20 24.98
N PHE A 54 -9.77 -16.41 25.18
CA PHE A 54 -8.94 -17.62 25.28
C PHE A 54 -8.74 -18.31 23.92
N PHE A 55 -7.51 -18.85 23.76
CA PHE A 55 -6.84 -19.58 22.66
C PHE A 55 -7.56 -19.86 21.31
N ALA A 56 -8.84 -20.24 21.27
CA ALA A 56 -9.52 -20.65 20.04
C ALA A 56 -10.28 -19.51 19.33
N ASN A 57 -10.74 -18.49 20.07
CA ASN A 57 -11.56 -17.39 19.54
C ASN A 57 -10.90 -16.02 19.75
N THR A 58 -9.56 -15.99 19.66
CA THR A 58 -8.80 -14.76 19.80
C THR A 58 -8.83 -13.97 18.49
N SER A 59 -8.94 -12.65 18.59
CA SER A 59 -8.96 -11.75 17.43
C SER A 59 -7.70 -11.93 16.59
N LYS A 60 -6.55 -12.12 17.26
CA LYS A 60 -5.28 -12.47 16.62
C LYS A 60 -5.33 -13.78 15.83
N PHE A 61 -6.01 -14.79 16.34
CA PHE A 61 -6.15 -16.08 15.66
C PHE A 61 -7.09 -15.96 14.46
N LEU A 62 -8.24 -15.32 14.64
CA LEU A 62 -9.24 -15.13 13.59
C LEU A 62 -8.69 -14.33 12.40
N MET A 63 -7.89 -13.29 12.66
CA MET A 63 -7.29 -12.46 11.62
C MET A 63 -5.96 -12.98 11.07
N ARG A 64 -5.49 -14.17 11.50
CA ARG A 64 -4.16 -14.66 11.14
C ARG A 64 -4.01 -14.92 9.64
N SER A 65 -5.04 -15.43 8.98
CA SER A 65 -5.05 -15.66 7.52
C SER A 65 -4.93 -14.34 6.77
N ASP A 66 -5.71 -13.34 7.18
CA ASP A 66 -5.81 -12.07 6.47
C ASP A 66 -4.52 -11.26 6.64
N ILE A 67 -3.94 -11.27 7.84
CA ILE A 67 -2.61 -10.68 8.10
C ILE A 67 -1.54 -11.36 7.24
N ARG A 68 -1.64 -12.68 7.04
CA ARG A 68 -0.70 -13.41 6.18
C ARG A 68 -0.87 -13.03 4.72
N ALA A 69 -2.10 -13.01 4.21
CA ALA A 69 -2.39 -12.59 2.83
C ALA A 69 -1.91 -11.15 2.56
N ALA A 70 -2.11 -10.24 3.51
CA ALA A 70 -1.60 -8.86 3.42
C ALA A 70 -0.06 -8.82 3.39
N LYS A 71 0.62 -9.69 4.14
CA LYS A 71 2.08 -9.79 4.09
C LYS A 71 2.58 -10.38 2.76
N ASP A 72 1.88 -11.37 2.23
CA ASP A 72 2.27 -12.05 1.00
C ASP A 72 2.17 -11.07 -0.19
N THR A 73 1.07 -10.33 -0.32
CA THR A 73 0.91 -9.24 -1.31
C THR A 73 1.90 -8.08 -1.10
N THR A 74 2.26 -7.76 0.15
CA THR A 74 3.33 -6.79 0.41
C THR A 74 4.69 -7.27 -0.14
N SER A 75 4.90 -8.59 -0.22
CA SER A 75 6.10 -9.16 -0.84
C SER A 75 6.08 -9.02 -2.36
N GLU A 76 4.90 -8.86 -2.98
CA GLU A 76 4.76 -8.50 -4.40
C GLU A 76 5.21 -7.07 -4.66
N LEU A 77 5.02 -6.12 -3.72
CA LEU A 77 5.61 -4.77 -3.82
C LEU A 77 7.15 -4.82 -3.81
N HIS A 78 7.74 -5.63 -2.95
CA HIS A 78 9.19 -5.87 -2.93
C HIS A 78 9.66 -6.48 -4.26
N THR A 79 8.90 -7.45 -4.78
CA THR A 79 9.21 -8.09 -6.07
C THR A 79 9.16 -7.08 -7.23
N ALA A 80 8.13 -6.24 -7.28
CA ALA A 80 8.01 -5.19 -8.29
C ALA A 80 9.15 -4.16 -8.18
N ALA A 81 9.57 -3.80 -6.97
CA ALA A 81 10.73 -2.93 -6.77
C ALA A 81 12.03 -3.56 -7.29
N ASN A 82 12.22 -4.86 -7.07
CA ASN A 82 13.39 -5.58 -7.58
C ASN A 82 13.36 -5.69 -9.10
N GLN A 83 12.19 -5.91 -9.71
CA GLN A 83 12.03 -5.90 -11.18
C GLN A 83 12.42 -4.54 -11.78
N ILE A 84 12.03 -3.43 -11.15
CA ILE A 84 12.46 -2.08 -11.58
C ILE A 84 13.98 -1.92 -11.46
N CYS A 85 14.59 -2.45 -10.41
CA CYS A 85 16.03 -2.40 -10.19
C CYS A 85 16.84 -3.21 -11.21
N GLU A 86 16.32 -4.36 -11.62
CA GLU A 86 16.99 -5.32 -12.49
C GLU A 86 16.86 -4.95 -13.98
N CYS A 87 15.83 -4.17 -14.34
CA CYS A 87 15.60 -3.74 -15.71
C CYS A 87 16.54 -2.61 -16.14
N LYS A 88 17.40 -2.90 -17.12
CA LYS A 88 18.34 -1.94 -17.73
C LYS A 88 17.66 -0.86 -18.57
N SER A 89 16.40 -1.07 -18.94
CA SER A 89 15.58 -0.12 -19.67
C SER A 89 14.22 -0.05 -18.98
N SER A 90 13.91 1.11 -18.42
CA SER A 90 12.64 1.47 -17.81
C SER A 90 11.45 1.09 -18.72
N SER A 91 10.71 0.02 -18.42
CA SER A 91 9.64 -0.47 -19.29
C SER A 91 8.26 -0.30 -18.68
N GLU A 92 7.26 -0.24 -19.55
CA GLU A 92 5.85 -0.12 -19.20
C GLU A 92 5.34 -1.33 -18.39
N LEU A 93 6.01 -2.49 -18.53
CA LEU A 93 5.67 -3.72 -17.83
C LEU A 93 5.97 -3.61 -16.33
N GLU A 94 7.12 -3.04 -15.94
CA GLU A 94 7.46 -2.91 -14.51
C GLU A 94 6.58 -1.88 -13.81
N ILE A 95 6.24 -0.78 -14.50
CA ILE A 95 5.27 0.19 -13.96
C ILE A 95 3.90 -0.48 -13.78
N THR A 96 3.46 -1.28 -14.75
CA THR A 96 2.19 -1.99 -14.65
C THR A 96 2.19 -3.03 -13.53
N ALA A 97 3.31 -3.74 -13.34
CA ALA A 97 3.51 -4.64 -12.20
C ALA A 97 3.47 -3.88 -10.86
N ALA A 98 4.17 -2.74 -10.75
CA ALA A 98 4.15 -1.89 -9.56
C ALA A 98 2.74 -1.37 -9.24
N ARG A 99 1.99 -0.92 -10.26
CA ARG A 99 0.59 -0.48 -10.14
C ARG A 99 -0.31 -1.62 -9.66
N SER A 100 -0.20 -2.78 -10.27
CA SER A 100 -0.99 -3.96 -9.89
C SER A 100 -0.70 -4.39 -8.46
N ALA A 101 0.58 -4.46 -8.06
CA ALA A 101 0.98 -4.80 -6.69
C ALA A 101 0.49 -3.77 -5.67
N MET A 102 0.52 -2.47 -6.00
CA MET A 102 -0.05 -1.41 -5.16
C MET A 102 -1.56 -1.59 -4.98
N HIS A 103 -2.32 -1.82 -6.05
CA HIS A 103 -3.76 -2.04 -5.96
C HIS A 103 -4.09 -3.31 -5.15
N ALA A 104 -3.42 -4.43 -5.43
CA ALA A 104 -3.61 -5.67 -4.69
C ALA A 104 -3.33 -5.49 -3.18
N THR A 105 -2.26 -4.77 -2.83
CA THR A 105 -1.92 -4.49 -1.43
C THR A 105 -2.92 -3.54 -0.78
N SER A 106 -3.40 -2.51 -1.49
CA SER A 106 -4.45 -1.61 -0.98
C SER A 106 -5.76 -2.38 -0.73
N ASP A 107 -6.16 -3.23 -1.68
CA ASP A 107 -7.40 -3.99 -1.62
C ASP A 107 -7.39 -5.00 -0.47
N ILE A 108 -6.30 -5.75 -0.28
CA ILE A 108 -6.20 -6.70 0.83
C ILE A 108 -6.12 -6.00 2.19
N MET A 109 -5.55 -4.79 2.27
CA MET A 109 -5.53 -4.01 3.50
C MET A 109 -6.93 -3.47 3.84
N ASN A 110 -7.72 -3.11 2.83
CA ASN A 110 -9.14 -2.80 3.00
C ASN A 110 -9.98 -4.03 3.37
N GLU A 111 -9.66 -5.20 2.81
CA GLU A 111 -10.25 -6.48 3.18
C GLU A 111 -9.98 -6.81 4.66
N LEU A 112 -8.73 -6.64 5.10
CA LEU A 112 -8.31 -6.83 6.48
C LEU A 112 -9.09 -5.91 7.44
N ALA A 113 -9.29 -4.64 7.06
CA ALA A 113 -10.13 -3.71 7.82
C ALA A 113 -11.60 -4.19 7.89
N ARG A 114 -12.12 -4.78 6.81
CA ARG A 114 -13.49 -5.31 6.78
C ARG A 114 -13.65 -6.59 7.59
N ALA A 115 -12.67 -7.49 7.53
CA ALA A 115 -12.61 -8.71 8.32
C ALA A 115 -12.57 -8.39 9.83
N ALA A 116 -11.91 -7.29 10.22
CA ALA A 116 -11.93 -6.80 11.60
C ALA A 116 -13.34 -6.45 12.09
N ARG A 117 -14.18 -5.87 11.23
CA ARG A 117 -15.59 -5.56 11.56
C ARG A 117 -16.38 -6.82 11.87
N ILE A 118 -16.24 -7.83 11.01
CA ILE A 118 -16.90 -9.13 11.17
C ILE A 118 -16.41 -9.81 12.46
N THR A 119 -15.10 -9.81 12.68
CA THR A 119 -14.47 -10.36 13.88
C THR A 119 -14.94 -9.63 15.14
N GLY A 120 -15.06 -8.30 15.11
CA GLY A 120 -15.58 -7.49 16.21
C GLY A 120 -17.04 -7.82 16.56
N VAL A 121 -17.88 -8.06 15.55
CA VAL A 121 -19.28 -8.51 15.77
C VAL A 121 -19.31 -9.88 16.44
N VAL A 122 -18.49 -10.83 15.97
CA VAL A 122 -18.41 -12.18 16.53
C VAL A 122 -17.86 -12.14 17.95
N ALA A 123 -16.78 -11.41 18.21
CA ALA A 123 -16.21 -11.25 19.55
C ALA A 123 -17.20 -10.57 20.52
N GLY A 124 -17.95 -9.56 20.05
CA GLY A 124 -19.00 -8.89 20.83
C GLY A 124 -20.23 -9.75 21.14
N LEU A 125 -20.41 -10.87 20.44
CA LEU A 125 -21.44 -11.88 20.71
C LEU A 125 -21.02 -12.86 21.82
N PHE A 126 -19.71 -13.13 21.97
CA PHE A 126 -19.16 -14.03 23.00
C PHE A 126 -18.61 -13.30 24.24
N GLY A 127 -18.32 -11.99 24.13
CA GLY A 127 -17.85 -11.14 25.22
C GLY A 127 -19.00 -10.63 26.08
N GLY A 128 -19.09 -11.15 27.30
CA GLY A 128 -20.11 -10.80 28.30
C GLY A 128 -20.41 -9.30 28.42
N LYS A 129 -21.72 -9.04 28.51
CA LYS A 129 -22.43 -7.77 28.62
C LYS A 129 -21.85 -6.80 29.68
N ASN A 130 -20.84 -6.01 29.34
CA ASN A 130 -20.51 -4.74 30.02
C ASN A 130 -20.48 -3.61 28.98
N ARG A 131 -21.66 -3.25 28.47
CA ARG A 131 -21.81 -2.10 27.57
C ARG A 131 -21.92 -0.82 28.41
N THR A 132 -20.80 -0.13 28.61
CA THR A 132 -20.87 1.30 28.94
C THR A 132 -21.31 2.03 27.67
N LYS A 133 -22.48 2.67 27.73
CA LYS A 133 -23.09 3.39 26.60
C LYS A 133 -22.07 4.33 25.95
N GLN A 134 -21.70 4.10 24.69
CA GLN A 134 -21.08 5.13 23.86
C GLN A 134 -22.06 5.64 22.79
N ASN A 135 -22.09 6.97 22.72
CA ASN A 135 -22.93 7.75 21.84
C ASN A 135 -22.49 7.54 20.38
N LYS A 136 -23.46 7.31 19.49
CA LYS A 136 -23.26 7.38 18.04
C LYS A 136 -22.69 8.75 17.66
N ARG A 137 -21.52 8.79 17.05
CA ARG A 137 -21.21 9.79 16.01
C ARG A 137 -20.42 9.15 14.88
N ASN A 138 -20.99 9.30 13.69
CA ASN A 138 -20.32 9.11 12.42
C ASN A 138 -19.25 10.20 12.28
N GLU A 139 -18.03 9.85 11.91
CA GLU A 139 -17.25 10.65 10.96
C GLU A 139 -16.01 9.91 10.46
N HIS A 140 -15.93 9.79 9.13
CA HIS A 140 -14.73 9.53 8.36
C HIS A 140 -13.74 10.68 8.61
N ALA A 141 -12.80 10.51 9.53
CA ALA A 141 -11.60 11.32 9.58
C ALA A 141 -10.49 10.51 10.23
N CYS A 142 -9.39 10.31 9.50
CA CYS A 142 -8.13 9.84 10.05
C CYS A 142 -7.71 10.80 11.17
N ILE A 143 -7.97 10.42 12.44
CA ILE A 143 -7.51 11.19 13.58
C ILE A 143 -6.00 10.93 13.70
N GLN A 144 -5.21 11.90 13.25
CA GLN A 144 -3.79 11.99 13.55
C GLN A 144 -3.60 12.05 15.06
N ASN A 145 -3.33 10.91 15.69
CA ASN A 145 -2.77 10.90 17.03
C ASN A 145 -1.29 11.26 16.90
N LYS A 146 -0.99 12.53 17.12
CA LYS A 146 0.37 13.01 17.32
C LYS A 146 1.03 12.16 18.40
N ARG A 147 2.11 11.46 18.02
CA ARG A 147 3.09 10.91 18.97
C ARG A 147 3.66 12.07 19.78
N VAL A 148 3.20 12.22 21.01
CA VAL A 148 3.94 12.90 22.08
C VAL A 148 3.96 11.93 23.24
N GLY A 149 5.16 11.72 23.78
CA GLY A 149 5.42 10.73 24.81
C GLY A 149 4.67 10.99 26.11
N SER A 150 4.92 10.06 27.03
CA SER A 150 4.44 9.96 28.41
C SER A 150 3.19 9.10 28.56
N GLU A 151 3.32 8.09 29.42
CA GLU A 151 2.25 7.34 30.07
C GLU A 151 0.99 8.20 30.31
N GLY A 152 -0.15 7.76 29.77
CA GLY A 152 -1.44 8.33 30.12
C GLY A 152 -2.37 8.45 28.92
N ILE A 153 -3.38 7.59 28.89
CA ILE A 153 -4.55 7.68 28.00
C ILE A 153 -4.28 7.23 26.55
N LEU A 154 -3.76 6.01 26.39
CA LEU A 154 -4.29 5.17 25.30
C LEU A 154 -5.77 4.99 25.61
N ARG A 155 -6.63 5.78 24.95
CA ARG A 155 -8.06 5.52 24.87
C ARG A 155 -8.19 4.02 24.58
N VAL A 156 -8.73 3.25 25.53
CA VAL A 156 -8.82 1.79 25.39
C VAL A 156 -9.59 1.54 24.10
N LEU A 157 -8.93 0.95 23.11
CA LEU A 157 -9.57 0.53 21.87
C LEU A 157 -10.39 -0.70 22.25
N ASP A 158 -11.68 -0.49 22.43
CA ASP A 158 -12.59 -1.46 23.04
C ASP A 158 -13.08 -2.50 22.01
N THR A 159 -12.75 -2.31 20.73
CA THR A 159 -13.12 -3.23 19.64
C THR A 159 -11.95 -3.59 18.73
N VAL A 160 -12.03 -4.79 18.14
CA VAL A 160 -11.07 -5.28 17.13
C VAL A 160 -11.01 -4.35 15.91
N GLU A 161 -12.17 -3.82 15.50
CA GLU A 161 -12.27 -2.86 14.40
C GLU A 161 -11.47 -1.59 14.68
N GLU A 162 -11.58 -1.02 15.88
CA GLU A 162 -10.83 0.18 16.26
C GLU A 162 -9.32 -0.08 16.32
N VAL A 163 -8.91 -1.24 16.86
CA VAL A 163 -7.49 -1.65 16.89
C VAL A 163 -6.93 -1.74 15.47
N VAL A 164 -7.65 -2.41 14.57
CA VAL A 164 -7.22 -2.60 13.19
C VAL A 164 -7.22 -1.28 12.44
N THR A 165 -8.33 -0.54 12.47
CA THR A 165 -8.46 0.74 11.75
C THR A 165 -7.42 1.74 12.21
N SER A 166 -7.22 1.89 13.52
CA SER A 166 -6.19 2.79 14.08
C SER A 166 -4.79 2.39 13.65
N THR A 167 -4.48 1.09 13.62
CA THR A 167 -3.15 0.62 13.21
C THR A 167 -2.94 0.83 11.71
N LEU A 168 -3.96 0.56 10.89
CA LEU A 168 -3.86 0.68 9.44
C LEU A 168 -3.82 2.15 8.96
N CYS A 169 -4.51 3.07 9.63
CA CYS A 169 -4.49 4.50 9.29
C CYS A 169 -3.08 5.07 9.19
N ASP A 170 -2.18 4.67 10.09
CA ASP A 170 -0.78 5.11 10.08
C ASP A 170 -0.04 4.66 8.80
N CYS A 171 -0.48 3.56 8.18
CA CYS A 171 0.17 2.88 7.08
C CYS A 171 -0.34 3.34 5.71
N PHE A 172 -1.61 3.78 5.64
CA PHE A 172 -2.23 4.29 4.40
C PHE A 172 -1.67 5.63 3.91
N THR A 173 -0.95 6.36 4.77
CA THR A 173 -0.30 7.63 4.37
C THR A 173 0.70 7.44 3.23
N GLY A 174 1.45 6.33 3.22
CA GLY A 174 2.45 6.01 2.19
C GLY A 174 1.86 5.65 0.82
N PHE A 175 0.65 5.06 0.77
CA PHE A 175 0.01 4.63 -0.48
C PHE A 175 -0.30 5.80 -1.41
N SER A 176 -0.73 6.94 -0.87
CA SER A 176 -0.99 8.15 -1.67
C SER A 176 0.29 8.67 -2.35
N THR A 177 1.43 8.58 -1.65
CA THR A 177 2.74 8.97 -2.18
C THR A 177 3.18 7.99 -3.26
N LEU A 178 3.01 6.69 -3.03
CA LEU A 178 3.32 5.66 -4.02
C LEU A 178 2.46 5.79 -5.29
N GLN A 179 1.16 6.01 -5.15
CA GLN A 179 0.25 6.23 -6.27
C GLN A 179 0.68 7.43 -7.11
N HIS A 180 1.05 8.53 -6.46
CA HIS A 180 1.56 9.72 -7.14
C HIS A 180 2.87 9.43 -7.89
N GLN A 181 3.80 8.69 -7.27
CA GLN A 181 5.07 8.35 -7.91
C GLN A 181 4.89 7.40 -9.10
N ILE A 182 3.96 6.44 -9.01
CA ILE A 182 3.56 5.59 -10.14
C ILE A 182 3.03 6.45 -11.28
N ALA A 183 2.14 7.41 -11.00
CA ALA A 183 1.60 8.30 -12.03
C ALA A 183 2.68 9.21 -12.67
N ILE A 184 3.69 9.65 -11.90
CA ILE A 184 4.84 10.38 -12.46
C ILE A 184 5.65 9.47 -13.39
N ALA A 185 5.98 8.26 -12.94
CA ALA A 185 6.75 7.31 -13.73
C ALA A 185 6.01 6.94 -15.03
N GLU A 186 4.69 6.73 -14.98
CA GLU A 186 3.83 6.52 -16.15
C GLU A 186 3.89 7.68 -17.15
N LYS A 187 3.79 8.91 -16.64
CA LYS A 187 3.89 10.13 -17.48
C LYS A 187 5.27 10.28 -18.08
N SER A 188 6.31 9.82 -17.39
CA SER A 188 7.67 9.83 -17.92
C SER A 188 7.83 8.81 -19.06
N LEU A 189 7.12 7.67 -19.03
CA LEU A 189 7.11 6.72 -20.13
C LEU A 189 6.17 7.11 -21.27
N SER A 190 5.11 7.85 -20.94
CA SER A 190 4.17 8.36 -21.94
C SER A 190 4.91 9.34 -22.84
N PRO A 191 5.11 9.05 -24.13
CA PRO A 191 5.55 10.07 -25.05
C PRO A 191 4.39 11.07 -25.13
N LEU A 192 4.52 12.24 -24.52
CA LEU A 192 3.64 13.35 -24.88
C LEU A 192 3.85 13.60 -26.37
N PHE A 193 2.90 13.12 -27.18
CA PHE A 193 2.56 13.52 -28.54
C PHE A 193 3.67 14.29 -29.27
N LEU A 194 4.47 13.60 -30.09
CA LEU A 194 5.19 14.25 -31.18
C LEU A 194 4.16 14.67 -32.25
N GLY A 195 3.34 15.65 -31.92
CA GLY A 195 2.65 16.49 -32.88
C GLY A 195 3.67 17.39 -33.54
N THR A 196 4.48 16.83 -34.44
CA THR A 196 5.12 17.51 -35.59
C THR A 196 5.90 16.47 -36.39
N ALA A 197 5.23 15.83 -37.34
CA ALA A 197 5.87 15.40 -38.58
C ALA A 197 4.83 15.49 -39.69
N THR A 198 4.35 16.70 -39.95
CA THR A 198 3.94 17.09 -41.30
C THR A 198 5.13 16.81 -42.22
N THR A 199 5.09 15.67 -42.90
CA THR A 199 5.77 15.51 -44.18
C THR A 199 4.70 15.06 -45.15
N ILE A 200 3.93 16.04 -45.62
CA ILE A 200 3.09 15.89 -46.80
C ILE A 200 4.09 15.63 -47.93
N SER A 201 4.15 14.38 -48.38
CA SER A 201 5.03 13.96 -49.46
C SER A 201 4.59 14.65 -50.75
N SER A 202 5.48 15.52 -51.24
CA SER A 202 5.86 15.71 -52.66
C SER A 202 4.75 15.93 -53.71
N ASP A 203 4.76 17.17 -54.20
CA ASP A 203 4.79 17.56 -55.62
C ASP A 203 3.67 17.13 -56.59
N ILE A 204 2.83 18.11 -56.89
CA ILE A 204 2.15 18.43 -58.16
C ILE A 204 3.21 19.12 -59.04
N ALA A 205 3.44 18.88 -60.34
CA ALA A 205 2.87 18.05 -61.40
C ALA A 205 3.82 18.20 -62.65
N PRO A 206 3.43 17.86 -63.90
CA PRO A 206 4.30 17.37 -64.98
C PRO A 206 5.22 18.38 -65.66
#